data_AF-A0A7X8IYB3-F1
#
_entry.id   AF-A0A7X8IYB3-F1
#
_cell.length_a   1.000
_cell.length_b   1.000
_cell.length_c   1.000
_cell.angle_alpha   90.00
_cell.angle_beta   90.00
_cell.angle_gamma   90.00
#
_symmetry.space_group_name_H-M   'P 1'
#
loop_
_entity.id
_entity.type
_entity.pdbx_description
1 polymer ?
#
loop_
_entity_poly.entity_id
_entity_poly.type
_entity_poly.pdbx_seq_one_letter_code
_entity_poly.pdbx_strand_id
1 'polypeptide(L)'
;MDFYNLLKKIDKSKENIVVTIISGENAGSKILLSDGEILYKGGKEDKWDEIIQNTPKNKKSQALTLNNKKVYFEFLRQSYKVVVCGAGHISMSIIQMCKLLDLPVTVIDDRLTFTNNAVAAGADKVICEPFEQALDNIQGDTGTFFIIVTRGHRYDQECLEKIIHKKNAYIGMIGSRLRVKKVLDYLEEKGIPREKLDKVYTPIGLRIGAETPAEIAVSIMAEIIEVKNKKTGLGAYNQELIDFILDEKNNIPQALVTIVSRKGSSPRDVGTKMIVSKDGTMTGTIGGGCVEADIRQTALSCLDNKECRLVKVDMTGQEAEDDGMVCGGIIEIFVEPIN
;
A
#
# COMPACT_ATOMS: atom_id res chain seq x y z
N MET A 1 12.04 12.00 -17.17
CA MET A 1 12.44 12.01 -15.73
C MET A 1 11.45 12.68 -14.76
N ASP A 2 10.80 13.81 -15.11
CA ASP A 2 9.98 14.61 -14.17
C ASP A 2 8.88 13.82 -13.43
N PHE A 3 8.23 12.88 -14.10
CA PHE A 3 7.22 12.01 -13.50
C PHE A 3 7.77 11.18 -12.32
N TYR A 4 8.94 10.55 -12.50
CA TYR A 4 9.55 9.71 -11.46
C TYR A 4 10.11 10.53 -10.30
N ASN A 5 10.65 11.72 -10.59
CA ASN A 5 11.05 12.68 -9.57
C ASN A 5 9.86 13.13 -8.71
N LEU A 6 8.71 13.37 -9.35
CA LEU A 6 7.47 13.70 -8.65
C LEU A 6 6.97 12.52 -7.81
N LEU A 7 6.97 11.30 -8.36
CA LEU A 7 6.61 10.07 -7.62
C LEU A 7 7.51 9.85 -6.39
N LYS A 8 8.81 10.15 -6.48
CA LYS A 8 9.75 10.01 -5.35
C LYS A 8 9.38 10.93 -4.18
N LYS A 9 8.87 12.13 -4.49
CA LYS A 9 8.58 13.20 -3.52
C LYS A 9 7.10 13.30 -3.15
N ILE A 10 6.23 12.48 -3.76
CA ILE A 10 4.79 12.59 -3.56
C ILE A 10 4.41 12.35 -2.10
N ASP A 11 3.42 13.09 -1.63
CA ASP A 11 2.86 12.90 -0.30
C ASP A 11 2.09 11.58 -0.24
N LYS A 12 2.76 10.53 0.24
CA LYS A 12 2.20 9.17 0.38
C LYS A 12 1.09 9.07 1.43
N SER A 13 0.81 10.14 2.16
CA SER A 13 -0.33 10.21 3.07
C SER A 13 -1.65 10.44 2.32
N LYS A 14 -1.59 11.07 1.12
CA LYS A 14 -2.73 11.33 0.25
C LYS A 14 -3.11 10.12 -0.59
N GLU A 15 -4.31 10.16 -1.17
CA GLU A 15 -4.68 9.21 -2.22
C GLU A 15 -4.01 9.62 -3.53
N ASN A 16 -3.06 8.80 -3.98
CA ASN A 16 -2.31 9.07 -5.20
C ASN A 16 -2.63 8.02 -6.26
N ILE A 17 -2.96 8.45 -7.47
CA ILE A 17 -3.38 7.57 -8.56
C ILE A 17 -2.60 7.94 -9.82
N VAL A 18 -1.92 6.97 -10.42
CA VAL A 18 -1.39 7.08 -11.78
C VAL A 18 -2.43 6.55 -12.73
N VAL A 19 -2.85 7.36 -13.69
CA VAL A 19 -3.80 6.95 -14.74
C VAL A 19 -3.07 6.92 -16.06
N THR A 20 -2.94 5.74 -16.67
CA THR A 20 -2.17 5.53 -17.90
C THR A 20 -3.08 4.99 -18.99
N ILE A 21 -3.03 5.60 -20.17
CA ILE A 21 -3.65 5.03 -21.37
C ILE A 21 -2.75 3.89 -21.86
N ILE A 22 -3.28 2.67 -21.91
CA ILE A 22 -2.50 1.45 -22.19
C ILE A 22 -2.83 0.83 -23.55
N SER A 23 -3.72 1.44 -24.34
CA SER A 23 -4.00 1.00 -25.71
C SER A 23 -4.42 2.16 -26.62
N GLY A 24 -4.29 1.96 -27.93
CA GLY A 24 -4.67 2.94 -28.94
C GLY A 24 -3.58 3.98 -29.19
N GLU A 25 -3.91 5.02 -29.96
CA GLU A 25 -2.96 6.03 -30.45
C GLU A 25 -2.26 6.84 -29.34
N ASN A 26 -2.93 6.98 -28.20
CA ASN A 26 -2.47 7.73 -27.03
C ASN A 26 -1.78 6.83 -25.98
N ALA A 27 -1.48 5.57 -26.30
CA ALA A 27 -0.80 4.66 -25.38
C ALA A 27 0.50 5.27 -24.83
N GLY A 28 0.72 5.14 -23.52
CA GLY A 28 1.85 5.74 -22.79
C GLY A 28 1.54 7.12 -22.20
N SER A 29 0.49 7.79 -22.66
CA SER A 29 0.04 9.05 -22.04
C SER A 29 -0.49 8.79 -20.64
N LYS A 30 -0.09 9.60 -19.67
CA LYS A 30 -0.46 9.40 -18.27
C LYS A 30 -0.58 10.68 -17.47
N ILE A 31 -1.37 10.60 -16.40
CA ILE A 31 -1.50 11.64 -15.39
C ILE A 31 -1.20 11.08 -14.00
N LEU A 32 -0.77 11.97 -13.10
CA LEU A 32 -0.68 11.69 -11.67
C LEU A 32 -1.69 12.55 -10.94
N LEU A 33 -2.60 11.90 -10.20
CA LEU A 33 -3.58 12.53 -9.34
C LEU A 33 -3.12 12.43 -7.88
N SER A 34 -3.37 13.48 -7.09
CA SER A 34 -3.21 13.47 -5.63
C SER A 34 -4.44 14.13 -4.99
N ASP A 35 -5.21 13.37 -4.21
CA ASP A 35 -6.51 13.78 -3.66
C ASP A 35 -7.46 14.42 -4.71
N GLY A 36 -7.39 13.93 -5.95
CA GLY A 36 -8.20 14.40 -7.08
C GLY A 36 -7.61 15.54 -7.91
N GLU A 37 -6.51 16.15 -7.47
CA GLU A 37 -5.81 17.20 -8.21
C GLU A 37 -4.76 16.61 -9.15
N ILE A 38 -4.68 17.10 -10.39
CA ILE A 38 -3.67 16.67 -11.36
C ILE A 38 -2.33 17.33 -11.03
N LEU A 39 -1.35 16.53 -10.60
CA LEU A 39 0.02 16.98 -10.34
C LEU A 39 0.95 16.82 -11.55
N TYR A 40 0.60 15.94 -12.48
CA TYR A 40 1.40 15.68 -13.70
C TYR A 40 0.51 15.30 -14.87
N LYS A 41 0.90 15.75 -16.06
CA LYS A 41 0.39 15.30 -17.35
C LYS A 41 1.57 15.01 -18.28
N GLY A 42 1.58 13.84 -18.91
CA GLY A 42 2.62 13.44 -19.85
C GLY A 42 2.05 12.67 -21.03
N GLY A 43 2.72 12.76 -22.18
CA GLY A 43 2.27 12.17 -23.44
C GLY A 43 1.33 13.07 -24.23
N LYS A 44 0.48 12.46 -25.07
CA LYS A 44 -0.46 13.17 -25.94
C LYS A 44 -1.67 13.66 -25.14
N GLU A 45 -2.30 14.74 -25.62
CA GLU A 45 -3.55 15.24 -25.02
C GLU A 45 -4.69 14.23 -25.17
N ASP A 46 -5.55 14.18 -24.16
CA ASP A 46 -6.74 13.34 -24.13
C ASP A 46 -7.82 14.00 -23.23
N LYS A 47 -9.04 13.47 -23.25
CA LYS A 47 -10.18 13.88 -22.43
C LYS A 47 -10.02 13.38 -20.99
N TRP A 48 -9.01 13.89 -20.29
CA TRP A 48 -8.66 13.47 -18.94
C TRP A 48 -9.80 13.64 -17.93
N ASP A 49 -10.60 14.71 -18.03
CA ASP A 49 -11.72 14.93 -17.11
C ASP A 49 -12.76 13.80 -17.18
N GLU A 50 -13.04 13.29 -18.39
CA GLU A 50 -13.95 12.15 -18.59
C GLU A 50 -13.34 10.84 -18.06
N ILE A 51 -12.03 10.64 -18.26
CA ILE A 51 -11.31 9.48 -17.74
C ILE A 51 -11.31 9.49 -16.21
N ILE A 52 -11.03 10.63 -15.58
CA ILE A 52 -10.96 10.80 -14.13
C ILE A 52 -12.32 10.50 -13.47
N GLN A 53 -13.43 10.87 -14.11
CA GLN A 53 -14.79 10.55 -13.61
C GLN A 53 -15.06 9.05 -13.49
N ASN A 54 -14.31 8.22 -14.23
CA ASN A 54 -14.41 6.76 -14.21
C ASN A 54 -13.43 6.10 -13.22
N THR A 55 -12.79 6.86 -12.34
CA THR A 55 -11.86 6.34 -11.32
C THR A 55 -12.55 5.25 -10.47
N PRO A 56 -11.95 4.04 -10.33
CA PRO A 56 -12.54 2.95 -9.57
C PRO A 56 -12.84 3.29 -8.11
N LYS A 57 -14.12 3.22 -7.71
CA LYS A 57 -14.55 3.46 -6.32
C LYS A 57 -14.04 2.42 -5.32
N ASN A 58 -13.65 1.24 -5.80
CA ASN A 58 -13.09 0.16 -4.98
C ASN A 58 -11.63 0.38 -4.57
N LYS A 59 -10.97 1.44 -5.06
CA LYS A 59 -9.56 1.79 -4.79
C LYS A 59 -8.57 0.68 -5.11
N LYS A 60 -8.93 -0.19 -6.06
CA LYS A 60 -8.06 -1.26 -6.57
C LYS A 60 -7.47 -0.84 -7.91
N SER A 61 -6.19 -1.10 -8.08
CA SER A 61 -5.52 -0.89 -9.36
C SER A 61 -6.08 -1.87 -10.39
N GLN A 62 -6.59 -1.34 -11.50
CA GLN A 62 -7.26 -2.13 -12.52
C GLN A 62 -7.33 -1.38 -13.86
N ALA A 63 -7.38 -2.13 -14.95
CA ALA A 63 -7.66 -1.60 -16.28
C ALA A 63 -9.17 -1.52 -16.54
N LEU A 64 -9.64 -0.41 -17.11
CA LEU A 64 -11.00 -0.19 -17.59
C LEU A 64 -10.99 0.09 -19.09
N THR A 65 -12.03 -0.35 -19.80
CA THR A 65 -12.23 0.04 -21.20
C THR A 65 -13.17 1.24 -21.25
N LEU A 66 -12.67 2.38 -21.73
CA LEU A 66 -13.38 3.66 -21.85
C LEU A 66 -13.25 4.13 -23.30
N ASN A 67 -14.35 4.46 -23.99
CA ASN A 67 -14.30 5.01 -25.36
C ASN A 67 -13.37 4.25 -26.33
N ASN A 68 -13.48 2.92 -26.39
CA ASN A 68 -12.66 2.02 -27.21
C ASN A 68 -11.15 2.02 -26.92
N LYS A 69 -10.72 2.54 -25.76
CA LYS A 69 -9.34 2.42 -25.25
C LYS A 69 -9.32 1.80 -23.87
N LYS A 70 -8.23 1.12 -23.54
CA LYS A 70 -7.95 0.62 -22.20
C LYS A 70 -7.16 1.67 -21.43
N VAL A 71 -7.61 1.95 -20.21
CA VAL A 71 -6.98 2.88 -19.28
C VAL A 71 -6.71 2.12 -17.99
N TYR A 72 -5.45 2.12 -17.56
CA TYR A 72 -5.02 1.53 -16.31
C TYR A 72 -5.02 2.58 -15.20
N PHE A 73 -5.82 2.34 -14.17
CA PHE A 73 -5.82 3.13 -12.95
C PHE A 73 -4.93 2.41 -11.93
N GLU A 74 -3.83 3.03 -11.53
CA GLU A 74 -2.90 2.50 -10.55
C GLU A 74 -2.96 3.32 -9.27
N PHE A 75 -3.56 2.75 -8.23
CA PHE A 75 -3.54 3.33 -6.90
C PHE A 75 -2.15 3.06 -6.29
N LEU A 76 -1.42 4.13 -6.00
CA LEU A 76 -0.08 4.02 -5.44
C LEU A 76 -0.14 3.54 -3.99
N ARG A 77 0.84 2.74 -3.57
CA ARG A 77 0.96 2.28 -2.19
C ARG A 77 0.97 3.46 -1.22
N GLN A 78 -0.03 3.47 -0.36
CA GLN A 78 -0.05 4.32 0.83
C GLN A 78 1.08 3.89 1.77
N SER A 79 1.79 4.87 2.34
CA SER A 79 2.79 4.57 3.36
C SER A 79 2.06 4.18 4.65
N TYR A 80 2.14 2.90 5.02
CA TYR A 80 1.53 2.42 6.24
C TYR A 80 2.50 2.53 7.41
N LYS A 81 1.99 2.99 8.55
CA LYS A 81 2.74 3.09 9.80
C LYS A 81 1.85 2.74 10.98
N VAL A 82 2.47 2.30 12.07
CA VAL A 82 1.77 1.89 13.28
C VAL A 82 2.11 2.86 14.40
N VAL A 83 1.08 3.29 15.15
CA VAL A 83 1.25 4.02 16.40
C VAL A 83 0.66 3.16 17.52
N VAL A 84 1.50 2.74 18.45
CA VAL A 84 1.11 1.92 19.60
C VAL A 84 1.05 2.80 20.85
N CYS A 85 -0.15 2.93 21.42
CA CYS A 85 -0.38 3.59 22.70
C CYS A 85 -0.27 2.54 23.81
N GLY A 86 0.85 2.58 24.53
CA GLY A 86 1.21 1.66 25.60
C GLY A 86 2.43 0.83 25.20
N ALA A 87 3.42 0.74 26.10
CA ALA A 87 4.64 -0.04 25.90
C ALA A 87 4.67 -1.29 26.80
N GLY A 88 3.50 -1.89 27.06
CA GLY A 88 3.36 -3.11 27.87
C GLY A 88 3.90 -4.37 27.20
N HIS A 89 3.74 -5.52 27.87
CA HIS A 89 4.28 -6.80 27.39
C HIS A 89 3.73 -7.24 26.02
N ILE A 90 2.44 -6.99 25.74
CA ILE A 90 1.83 -7.25 24.42
C ILE A 90 2.48 -6.40 23.33
N SER A 91 2.78 -5.13 23.64
CA SER A 91 3.38 -4.19 22.69
C SER A 91 4.74 -4.67 22.19
N MET A 92 5.52 -5.39 23.00
CA MET A 92 6.82 -5.91 22.58
C MET A 92 6.69 -6.87 21.39
N SER A 93 5.73 -7.79 21.45
CA SER A 93 5.45 -8.72 20.35
C SER A 93 4.88 -8.00 19.13
N ILE A 94 4.03 -6.98 19.33
CA ILE A 94 3.50 -6.14 18.24
C ILE A 94 4.63 -5.42 17.51
N ILE A 95 5.58 -4.81 18.24
CA ILE A 95 6.73 -4.10 17.66
C ILE A 95 7.55 -5.05 16.80
N GLN A 96 7.88 -6.24 17.32
CA GLN A 96 8.65 -7.25 16.58
C GLN A 96 7.93 -7.67 15.29
N MET A 97 6.62 -7.89 15.33
CA MET A 97 5.85 -8.21 14.13
C MET A 97 5.79 -7.04 13.14
N CYS A 98 5.67 -5.80 13.62
CA CYS A 98 5.73 -4.63 12.75
C CYS A 98 7.06 -4.57 11.98
N LYS A 99 8.18 -4.89 12.65
CA LYS A 99 9.50 -4.96 12.00
C LYS A 99 9.59 -6.08 10.97
N LEU A 100 9.02 -7.26 11.24
CA LEU A 100 8.96 -8.35 10.26
C LEU A 100 8.09 -8.03 9.03
N LEU A 101 7.12 -7.12 9.18
CA LEU A 101 6.18 -6.73 8.14
C LEU A 101 6.55 -5.42 7.43
N ASP A 102 7.74 -4.88 7.71
CA ASP A 102 8.21 -3.58 7.21
C ASP A 102 7.20 -2.44 7.49
N LEU A 103 6.60 -2.44 8.68
CA LEU A 103 5.71 -1.39 9.16
C LEU A 103 6.43 -0.53 10.20
N PRO A 104 6.82 0.71 9.86
CA PRO A 104 7.41 1.64 10.82
C PRO A 104 6.49 1.82 12.03
N VAL A 105 7.03 1.64 13.23
CA VAL A 105 6.26 1.67 14.48
C VAL A 105 6.74 2.78 15.41
N THR A 106 5.80 3.64 15.81
CA THR A 106 5.97 4.62 16.88
C THR A 106 5.28 4.12 18.15
N VAL A 107 5.97 4.12 19.28
CA VAL A 107 5.44 3.68 20.57
C VAL A 107 5.37 4.85 21.54
N ILE A 108 4.27 4.95 22.28
CA ILE A 108 4.01 5.99 23.28
C ILE A 108 3.80 5.31 24.64
N ASP A 109 4.49 5.74 25.68
CA ASP A 109 4.20 5.41 27.09
C ASP A 109 4.87 6.45 27.98
N ASP A 110 4.29 6.81 29.12
CA ASP A 110 4.87 7.81 30.03
C ASP A 110 5.88 7.21 31.03
N ARG A 111 6.11 5.89 30.98
CA ARG A 111 7.07 5.19 31.85
C ARG A 111 8.37 4.86 31.13
N LEU A 112 9.46 5.47 31.60
CA LEU A 112 10.81 5.31 31.04
C LEU A 112 11.26 3.84 30.87
N THR A 113 11.01 2.98 31.85
CA THR A 113 11.39 1.55 31.75
C THR A 113 10.68 0.85 30.60
N PHE A 114 9.40 1.18 30.36
CA PHE A 114 8.60 0.54 29.32
C PHE A 114 8.98 1.09 27.93
N THR A 115 9.26 2.39 27.83
CA THR A 115 9.78 2.98 26.59
C THR A 115 11.17 2.42 26.23
N ASN A 116 12.05 2.20 27.20
CA ASN A 116 13.33 1.50 26.97
C ASN A 116 13.13 0.08 26.44
N ASN A 117 12.15 -0.67 26.96
CA ASN A 117 11.82 -2.00 26.44
C ASN A 117 11.30 -1.92 24.99
N ALA A 118 10.51 -0.91 24.64
CA ALA A 118 10.05 -0.71 23.27
C ALA A 118 11.20 -0.44 22.30
N VAL A 119 12.21 0.35 22.72
CA VAL A 119 13.45 0.52 21.95
C VAL A 119 14.17 -0.82 21.77
N ALA A 120 14.35 -1.59 22.86
CA ALA A 120 15.00 -2.89 22.80
C ALA A 120 14.25 -3.91 21.92
N ALA A 121 12.93 -3.80 21.82
CA ALA A 121 12.09 -4.61 20.94
C ALA A 121 12.19 -4.19 19.46
N GLY A 122 12.80 -3.04 19.15
CA GLY A 122 13.07 -2.58 17.80
C GLY A 122 12.13 -1.48 17.29
N ALA A 123 11.46 -0.72 18.17
CA ALA A 123 10.59 0.37 17.74
C ALA A 123 11.38 1.47 17.00
N ASP A 124 10.85 1.95 15.87
CA ASP A 124 11.51 2.96 15.04
C ASP A 124 11.50 4.35 15.70
N LYS A 125 10.44 4.65 16.46
CA LYS A 125 10.33 5.86 17.27
C LYS A 125 9.68 5.53 18.62
N VAL A 126 10.19 6.12 19.69
CA VAL A 126 9.58 6.01 21.03
C VAL A 126 9.40 7.40 21.62
N ILE A 127 8.23 7.66 22.19
CA ILE A 127 7.87 8.93 22.83
C ILE A 127 7.55 8.64 24.30
N CYS A 128 8.37 9.20 25.20
CA CYS A 128 8.23 9.03 26.64
C CYS A 128 7.48 10.20 27.28
N GLU A 129 6.19 10.31 27.00
CA GLU A 129 5.33 11.43 27.44
C GLU A 129 3.94 10.90 27.80
N PRO A 130 3.13 11.67 28.57
CA PRO A 130 1.71 11.39 28.73
C PRO A 130 1.01 11.22 27.38
N PHE A 131 0.08 10.26 27.29
CA PHE A 131 -0.56 9.89 26.02
C PHE A 131 -1.18 11.07 25.28
N GLU A 132 -1.89 11.95 25.99
CA GLU A 132 -2.52 13.13 25.38
C GLU A 132 -1.49 14.06 24.72
N GLN A 133 -0.38 14.35 25.41
CA GLN A 133 0.67 15.25 24.92
C GLN A 133 1.37 14.66 23.68
N ALA A 134 1.71 13.37 23.74
CA ALA A 134 2.30 12.68 22.61
C ALA A 134 1.36 12.65 21.39
N LEU A 135 0.05 12.42 21.62
CA LEU A 135 -0.95 12.35 20.56
C LEU A 135 -1.32 13.71 19.96
N ASP A 136 -1.14 14.81 20.70
CA ASP A 136 -1.29 16.16 20.14
C ASP A 136 -0.24 16.43 19.04
N ASN A 137 0.95 15.82 19.18
CA ASN A 137 2.03 15.90 18.20
C ASN A 137 1.95 14.83 17.08
N ILE A 138 0.96 13.93 17.13
CA ILE A 138 0.74 12.89 16.12
C ILE A 138 -0.59 13.15 15.41
N GLN A 139 -0.53 13.58 14.15
CA GLN A 139 -1.75 13.91 13.38
C GLN A 139 -2.48 12.67 12.84
N GLY A 140 -1.76 11.64 12.44
CA GLY A 140 -2.32 10.51 11.70
C GLY A 140 -2.62 10.84 10.22
N ASP A 141 -2.76 9.81 9.40
CA ASP A 141 -3.19 9.90 8.00
C ASP A 141 -3.94 8.62 7.60
N THR A 142 -4.38 8.52 6.35
CA THR A 142 -5.13 7.36 5.85
C THR A 142 -4.32 6.06 5.79
N GLY A 143 -3.00 6.10 6.06
CA GLY A 143 -2.10 4.96 6.25
C GLY A 143 -1.71 4.68 7.70
N THR A 144 -2.18 5.47 8.68
CA THR A 144 -1.85 5.24 10.09
C THR A 144 -2.77 4.20 10.74
N PHE A 145 -2.18 3.15 11.29
CA PHE A 145 -2.84 2.19 12.17
C PHE A 145 -2.60 2.58 13.64
N PHE A 146 -3.65 2.95 14.37
CA PHE A 146 -3.56 3.20 15.80
C PHE A 146 -3.92 1.93 16.58
N ILE A 147 -3.05 1.53 17.50
CA ILE A 147 -3.23 0.37 18.39
C ILE A 147 -3.21 0.87 19.84
N ILE A 148 -4.34 0.74 20.53
CA ILE A 148 -4.50 1.16 21.92
C ILE A 148 -4.40 -0.07 22.81
N VAL A 149 -3.26 -0.22 23.48
CA VAL A 149 -2.90 -1.32 24.38
C VAL A 149 -2.30 -0.78 25.69
N THR A 150 -3.01 0.16 26.31
CA THR A 150 -2.50 0.89 27.48
C THR A 150 -2.60 0.07 28.77
N ARG A 151 -2.08 0.63 29.87
CA ARG A 151 -2.09 0.01 31.21
C ARG A 151 -3.42 0.07 31.96
N GLY A 152 -4.49 0.65 31.39
CA GLY A 152 -5.76 0.77 32.13
C GLY A 152 -6.86 1.55 31.41
N HIS A 153 -8.10 1.35 31.88
CA HIS A 153 -9.31 1.85 31.20
C HIS A 153 -9.30 3.36 30.98
N ARG A 154 -8.83 4.12 31.97
CA ARG A 154 -8.69 5.57 31.89
C ARG A 154 -7.81 5.99 30.71
N TYR A 155 -6.66 5.34 30.55
CA TYR A 155 -5.71 5.70 29.51
C TYR A 155 -6.17 5.24 28.12
N ASP A 156 -6.89 4.11 28.01
CA ASP A 156 -7.51 3.71 26.74
C ASP A 156 -8.53 4.76 26.28
N GLN A 157 -9.33 5.27 27.22
CA GLN A 157 -10.31 6.31 26.95
C GLN A 157 -9.64 7.62 26.52
N GLU A 158 -8.62 8.09 27.25
CA GLU A 158 -7.83 9.29 26.90
C GLU A 158 -7.24 9.16 25.48
N CYS A 159 -6.66 7.99 25.15
CA CYS A 159 -6.12 7.74 23.81
C CYS A 159 -7.21 7.73 22.74
N LEU A 160 -8.31 7.01 22.96
CA LEU A 160 -9.38 6.88 21.98
C LEU A 160 -10.07 8.22 21.72
N GLU A 161 -10.32 9.02 22.77
CA GLU A 161 -10.90 10.36 22.66
C GLU A 161 -10.04 11.27 21.76
N LYS A 162 -8.70 11.21 21.87
CA LYS A 162 -7.80 11.97 20.99
C LYS A 162 -7.74 11.41 19.56
N ILE A 163 -7.71 10.08 19.41
CA ILE A 163 -7.46 9.42 18.12
C ILE A 163 -8.70 9.41 17.23
N ILE A 164 -9.91 9.37 17.78
CA ILE A 164 -11.16 9.23 17.00
C ILE A 164 -11.43 10.40 16.05
N HIS A 165 -10.80 11.55 16.29
CA HIS A 165 -10.89 12.74 15.44
C HIS A 165 -9.79 12.81 14.36
N LYS A 166 -8.78 11.94 14.43
CA LYS A 166 -7.63 11.93 13.53
C LYS A 166 -7.90 11.10 12.27
N LYS A 167 -7.27 11.47 11.15
CA LYS A 167 -7.25 10.61 9.96
C LYS A 167 -6.50 9.32 10.29
N ASN A 168 -7.07 8.18 9.90
CA ASN A 168 -6.52 6.86 10.21
C ASN A 168 -6.94 5.83 9.15
N ALA A 169 -6.12 4.79 9.03
CA ALA A 169 -6.46 3.56 8.30
C ALA A 169 -7.30 2.60 9.16
N TYR A 170 -7.04 2.62 10.47
CA TYR A 170 -7.54 1.69 11.50
C TYR A 170 -7.37 2.29 12.90
N ILE A 171 -8.32 2.01 13.78
CA ILE A 171 -8.19 2.22 15.23
C ILE A 171 -8.59 0.91 15.90
N GLY A 172 -7.65 0.30 16.60
CA GLY A 172 -7.88 -0.91 17.39
C GLY A 172 -7.71 -0.63 18.87
N MET A 173 -8.61 -1.14 19.71
CA MET A 173 -8.53 -0.98 21.16
C MET A 173 -8.68 -2.31 21.89
N ILE A 174 -7.70 -2.60 22.74
CA ILE A 174 -7.74 -3.78 23.61
C ILE A 174 -8.81 -3.62 24.71
N GLY A 175 -9.38 -4.73 25.14
CA GLY A 175 -10.26 -4.77 26.30
C GLY A 175 -11.30 -5.87 26.20
N SER A 176 -11.88 -6.24 27.35
CA SER A 176 -13.05 -7.13 27.37
C SER A 176 -14.27 -6.40 26.80
N ARG A 177 -15.23 -7.15 26.24
CA ARG A 177 -16.46 -6.59 25.65
C ARG A 177 -17.18 -5.62 26.60
N LEU A 178 -17.24 -5.95 27.89
CA LEU A 178 -17.89 -5.09 28.90
C LEU A 178 -17.11 -3.80 29.14
N ARG A 179 -15.78 -3.85 29.21
CA ARG A 179 -14.92 -2.67 29.40
C ARG A 179 -14.99 -1.75 28.19
N VAL A 180 -14.89 -2.34 27.01
CA VAL A 180 -14.99 -1.65 25.73
C VAL A 180 -16.32 -0.91 25.63
N LYS A 181 -17.43 -1.60 25.93
CA LYS A 181 -18.76 -0.98 25.91
C LYS A 181 -18.82 0.26 26.79
N LYS A 182 -18.32 0.19 28.03
CA LYS A 182 -18.30 1.35 28.94
C LYS A 182 -17.51 2.54 28.38
N VAL A 183 -16.36 2.28 27.73
CA VAL A 183 -15.56 3.35 27.10
C VAL A 183 -16.33 3.98 25.93
N LEU A 184 -16.98 3.17 25.08
CA LEU A 184 -17.74 3.68 23.95
C LEU A 184 -18.98 4.47 24.40
N ASP A 185 -19.74 3.96 25.38
CA ASP A 185 -20.92 4.63 25.92
C ASP A 185 -20.54 6.00 26.52
N TYR A 186 -19.44 6.09 27.27
CA TYR A 186 -18.92 7.35 27.81
C TYR A 186 -18.53 8.37 26.72
N LEU A 187 -17.88 7.91 25.65
CA LEU A 187 -17.48 8.78 24.54
C LEU A 187 -18.69 9.25 23.72
N GLU A 188 -19.72 8.41 23.61
CA GLU A 188 -21.00 8.77 23.00
C GLU A 188 -21.73 9.83 23.83
N GLU A 189 -21.77 9.70 25.16
CA GLU A 189 -22.31 10.72 26.08
C GLU A 189 -21.57 12.07 25.98
N LYS A 190 -20.27 12.04 25.65
CA LYS A 190 -19.47 13.24 25.35
C LYS A 190 -19.74 13.86 23.98
N GLY A 191 -20.62 13.27 23.17
CA GLY A 191 -21.04 13.78 21.87
C GLY A 191 -20.23 13.25 20.68
N ILE A 192 -19.43 12.20 20.85
CA ILE A 192 -18.80 11.54 19.69
C ILE A 192 -19.87 10.71 18.97
N PRO A 193 -20.08 10.92 17.65
CA PRO A 193 -21.11 10.19 16.92
C PRO A 193 -20.88 8.68 16.91
N ARG A 194 -21.96 7.91 17.12
CA ARG A 194 -21.94 6.44 17.09
C ARG A 194 -21.28 5.86 15.84
N GLU A 195 -21.54 6.47 14.68
CA GLU A 195 -20.95 6.05 13.40
C GLU A 195 -19.41 6.09 13.37
N LYS A 196 -18.78 6.95 14.18
CA LYS A 196 -17.32 6.97 14.33
C LYS A 196 -16.86 5.87 15.28
N LEU A 197 -17.57 5.69 16.39
CA LEU A 197 -17.26 4.67 17.41
C LEU A 197 -17.38 3.26 16.84
N ASP A 198 -18.38 3.02 15.98
CA ASP A 198 -18.61 1.71 15.34
C ASP A 198 -17.48 1.32 14.36
N LYS A 199 -16.60 2.26 13.97
CA LYS A 199 -15.41 1.99 13.14
C LYS A 199 -14.19 1.56 13.96
N VAL A 200 -14.27 1.57 15.29
CA VAL A 200 -13.20 1.13 16.19
C VAL A 200 -13.22 -0.38 16.29
N TYR A 201 -12.09 -1.03 16.04
CA TYR A 201 -11.93 -2.47 16.12
C TYR A 201 -11.72 -2.88 17.57
N THR A 202 -12.78 -3.43 18.17
CA THR A 202 -12.76 -3.73 19.59
C THR A 202 -13.70 -4.89 19.98
N PRO A 203 -13.26 -5.87 20.79
CA PRO A 203 -11.86 -6.12 21.18
C PRO A 203 -10.96 -6.28 19.94
N ILE A 204 -9.78 -5.68 20.01
CA ILE A 204 -8.82 -5.65 18.89
C ILE A 204 -8.38 -7.07 18.48
N GLY A 205 -8.20 -7.28 17.17
CA GLY A 205 -7.64 -8.51 16.61
C GLY A 205 -8.68 -9.58 16.25
N LEU A 206 -8.29 -10.48 15.35
CA LEU A 206 -9.13 -11.58 14.91
C LEU A 206 -9.44 -12.57 16.05
N ARG A 207 -10.66 -13.12 16.05
CA ARG A 207 -11.11 -14.10 17.06
C ARG A 207 -10.53 -15.50 16.79
N ILE A 208 -9.24 -15.66 17.09
CA ILE A 208 -8.49 -16.91 16.91
C ILE A 208 -8.25 -17.67 18.21
N GLY A 209 -8.81 -17.22 19.34
CA GLY A 209 -8.60 -17.83 20.66
C GLY A 209 -7.22 -17.55 21.25
N ALA A 210 -6.62 -16.40 20.96
CA ALA A 210 -5.31 -16.02 21.45
C ALA A 210 -5.26 -15.85 22.98
N GLU A 211 -4.24 -16.41 23.63
CA GLU A 211 -4.03 -16.36 25.07
C GLU A 211 -2.69 -15.70 25.44
N THR A 212 -1.64 -16.01 24.69
CA THR A 212 -0.29 -15.46 24.97
C THR A 212 -0.09 -14.07 24.34
N PRO A 213 0.84 -13.25 24.84
CA PRO A 213 1.13 -11.94 24.23
C PRO A 213 1.53 -12.04 22.75
N ALA A 214 2.25 -13.10 22.37
CA ALA A 214 2.61 -13.37 20.99
C ALA A 214 1.39 -13.72 20.14
N GLU A 215 0.50 -14.60 20.61
CA GLU A 215 -0.73 -14.94 19.90
C GLU A 215 -1.66 -13.73 19.74
N ILE A 216 -1.76 -12.89 20.78
CA ILE A 216 -2.54 -11.65 20.73
C ILE A 216 -1.95 -10.71 19.67
N ALA A 217 -0.62 -10.58 19.62
CA ALA A 217 0.02 -9.80 18.56
C ALA A 217 -0.26 -10.39 17.17
N VAL A 218 -0.22 -11.71 16.98
CA VAL A 218 -0.59 -12.36 15.70
C VAL A 218 -2.01 -12.01 15.32
N SER A 219 -2.95 -12.13 16.26
CA SER A 219 -4.37 -11.80 16.08
C SER A 219 -4.58 -10.35 15.62
N ILE A 220 -3.88 -9.39 16.27
CA ILE A 220 -3.95 -7.96 15.93
C ILE A 220 -3.34 -7.71 14.54
N MET A 221 -2.15 -8.24 14.28
CA MET A 221 -1.46 -8.00 13.02
C MET A 221 -2.19 -8.66 11.83
N ALA A 222 -2.83 -9.82 12.03
CA ALA A 222 -3.68 -10.44 11.02
C ALA A 222 -4.89 -9.56 10.67
N GLU A 223 -5.54 -8.94 11.66
CA GLU A 223 -6.64 -7.98 11.42
C GLU A 223 -6.14 -6.74 10.67
N ILE A 224 -4.98 -6.19 11.04
CA ILE A 224 -4.36 -5.06 10.34
C ILE A 224 -4.03 -5.41 8.88
N ILE A 225 -3.46 -6.58 8.62
CA ILE A 225 -3.18 -7.05 7.25
C ILE A 225 -4.47 -7.19 6.45
N GLU A 226 -5.52 -7.73 7.06
CA GLU A 226 -6.84 -7.86 6.43
C GLU A 226 -7.40 -6.48 6.01
N VAL A 227 -7.34 -5.50 6.92
CA VAL A 227 -7.79 -4.12 6.65
C VAL A 227 -6.92 -3.43 5.60
N LYS A 228 -5.59 -3.59 5.67
CA LYS A 228 -4.61 -3.07 4.71
C LYS A 228 -4.93 -3.57 3.29
N ASN A 229 -5.14 -4.88 3.15
CA ASN A 229 -5.34 -5.54 1.86
C ASN A 229 -6.77 -5.37 1.32
N LYS A 230 -7.76 -5.09 2.17
CA LYS A 230 -9.11 -4.69 1.72
C LYS A 230 -9.12 -3.31 1.03
N LYS A 231 -8.19 -2.41 1.40
CA LYS A 231 -8.19 -1.01 0.96
C LYS A 231 -7.22 -0.67 -0.19
N THR A 232 -6.24 -1.51 -0.50
CA THR A 232 -5.19 -1.17 -1.49
C THR A 232 -5.08 -2.15 -2.65
N GLY A 233 -5.04 -1.61 -3.87
CA GLY A 233 -4.40 -2.26 -5.01
C GLY A 233 -2.87 -2.26 -4.84
N LEU A 234 -2.22 -3.34 -5.26
CA LEU A 234 -0.76 -3.51 -5.22
C LEU A 234 -0.06 -2.67 -6.31
N GLY A 235 -0.19 -1.34 -6.32
CA GLY A 235 0.57 -0.47 -7.24
C GLY A 235 2.00 -0.25 -6.74
N ALA A 236 3.02 -0.85 -7.36
CA ALA A 236 4.38 -0.82 -6.82
C ALA A 236 5.37 -0.06 -7.72
N TYR A 237 5.31 1.28 -7.68
CA TYR A 237 6.53 2.08 -7.79
C TYR A 237 7.24 2.04 -6.42
N ASN A 238 8.04 1.01 -6.16
CA ASN A 238 8.82 0.95 -4.92
C ASN A 238 10.04 1.91 -5.02
N GLN A 239 10.66 2.23 -3.87
CA GLN A 239 11.80 3.17 -3.86
C GLN A 239 12.97 2.65 -4.69
N GLU A 240 13.29 1.36 -4.59
CA GLU A 240 14.39 0.74 -5.36
C GLU A 240 14.22 0.93 -6.88
N LEU A 241 13.01 0.72 -7.40
CA LEU A 241 12.68 0.89 -8.81
C LEU A 241 12.77 2.37 -9.22
N ILE A 242 12.24 3.28 -8.40
CA ILE A 242 12.33 4.72 -8.67
C ILE A 242 13.79 5.18 -8.64
N ASP A 243 14.57 4.73 -7.67
CA ASP A 243 15.99 5.08 -7.52
C ASP A 243 16.80 4.54 -8.70
N PHE A 244 16.51 3.32 -9.16
CA PHE A 244 17.14 2.74 -10.36
C PHE A 244 16.82 3.52 -11.63
N ILE A 245 15.57 3.98 -11.80
CA ILE A 245 15.16 4.80 -12.94
C ILE A 245 15.85 6.16 -12.91
N LEU A 246 15.97 6.76 -11.72
CA LEU A 246 16.51 8.11 -11.52
C LEU A 246 18.04 8.14 -11.39
N ASP A 247 18.73 6.99 -11.40
CA ASP A 247 20.18 6.95 -11.29
C ASP A 247 20.84 7.56 -12.54
N GLU A 248 21.38 8.77 -12.40
CA GLU A 248 22.07 9.48 -13.48
C GLU A 248 23.33 8.76 -13.99
N LYS A 249 23.85 7.78 -13.24
CA LYS A 249 24.95 6.92 -13.72
C LYS A 249 24.45 5.89 -14.74
N ASN A 250 23.15 5.61 -14.77
CA ASN A 250 22.53 4.63 -15.63
C ASN A 250 21.93 5.30 -16.89
N ASN A 251 22.79 5.56 -17.88
CA ASN A 251 22.39 6.17 -19.16
C ASN A 251 21.89 5.17 -20.21
N ILE A 252 21.61 3.92 -19.80
CA ILE A 252 21.12 2.89 -20.70
C ILE A 252 19.61 3.08 -20.87
N PRO A 253 19.06 3.18 -22.10
CA PRO A 253 17.62 3.28 -22.30
C PRO A 253 16.86 2.13 -21.63
N GLN A 254 15.74 2.44 -20.99
CA GLN A 254 14.97 1.48 -20.19
C GLN A 254 13.51 1.44 -20.60
N ALA A 255 12.88 0.28 -20.47
CA ALA A 255 11.45 0.12 -20.57
C ALA A 255 10.87 -0.36 -19.24
N LEU A 256 9.73 0.21 -18.85
CA LEU A 256 8.95 -0.22 -17.71
C LEU A 256 7.93 -1.26 -18.17
N VAL A 257 7.94 -2.41 -17.52
CA VAL A 257 6.99 -3.51 -17.69
C VAL A 257 6.05 -3.50 -16.50
N THR A 258 4.73 -3.49 -16.74
CA THR A 258 3.71 -3.50 -15.69
C THR A 258 2.63 -4.55 -15.99
N ILE A 259 2.30 -5.42 -15.03
CA ILE A 259 1.08 -6.25 -15.11
C ILE A 259 -0.13 -5.34 -14.86
N VAL A 260 -0.98 -5.16 -15.86
CA VAL A 260 -2.15 -4.25 -15.80
C VAL A 260 -3.48 -4.97 -15.66
N SER A 261 -3.51 -6.28 -15.94
CA SER A 261 -4.68 -7.13 -15.77
C SER A 261 -4.28 -8.56 -15.48
N ARG A 262 -5.13 -9.27 -14.73
CA ARG A 262 -4.99 -10.69 -14.38
C ARG A 262 -6.36 -11.34 -14.32
N LYS A 263 -6.47 -12.53 -14.92
CA LYS A 263 -7.63 -13.43 -14.81
C LYS A 263 -7.13 -14.83 -14.45
N GLY A 264 -7.62 -15.41 -13.35
CA GLY A 264 -7.18 -16.72 -12.88
C GLY A 264 -5.89 -16.67 -12.04
N SER A 265 -5.16 -17.79 -11.97
CA SER A 265 -3.93 -17.92 -11.18
C SER A 265 -2.71 -17.35 -11.90
N SER A 266 -1.97 -16.44 -11.28
CA SER A 266 -0.71 -15.89 -11.80
C SER A 266 0.31 -15.76 -10.66
N PRO A 267 1.62 -15.78 -10.97
CA PRO A 267 2.67 -15.73 -9.97
C PRO A 267 2.79 -14.36 -9.29
N ARG A 268 2.31 -13.29 -9.94
CA ARG A 268 2.34 -11.91 -9.44
C ARG A 268 1.01 -11.19 -9.70
N ASP A 269 0.74 -10.17 -8.89
CA ASP A 269 -0.50 -9.39 -8.93
C ASP A 269 -0.42 -8.18 -9.87
N VAL A 270 -1.59 -7.66 -10.24
CA VAL A 270 -1.74 -6.39 -10.97
C VAL A 270 -1.00 -5.26 -10.23
N GLY A 271 -0.23 -4.48 -10.98
CA GLY A 271 0.65 -3.42 -10.48
C GLY A 271 2.08 -3.86 -10.19
N THR A 272 2.40 -5.15 -10.35
CA THR A 272 3.80 -5.62 -10.34
C THR A 272 4.57 -5.02 -11.51
N LYS A 273 5.79 -4.54 -11.23
CA LYS A 273 6.65 -3.87 -12.22
C LYS A 273 8.03 -4.54 -12.33
N MET A 274 8.60 -4.43 -13.52
CA MET A 274 9.97 -4.83 -13.85
C MET A 274 10.55 -3.80 -14.82
N ILE A 275 11.86 -3.54 -14.73
CA ILE A 275 12.59 -2.71 -15.69
C ILE A 275 13.40 -3.62 -16.59
N VAL A 276 13.41 -3.32 -17.89
CA VAL A 276 14.30 -3.93 -18.88
C VAL A 276 15.15 -2.83 -19.50
N SER A 277 16.46 -2.92 -19.31
CA SER A 277 17.45 -2.03 -19.92
C SER A 277 17.83 -2.50 -21.32
N LYS A 278 18.32 -1.60 -22.17
CA LYS A 278 18.68 -1.89 -23.57
C LYS A 278 19.82 -2.91 -23.72
N ASP A 279 20.68 -3.02 -22.71
CA ASP A 279 21.73 -4.03 -22.60
C ASP A 279 21.21 -5.44 -22.21
N GLY A 280 19.90 -5.57 -21.98
CA GLY A 280 19.24 -6.81 -21.58
C GLY A 280 19.18 -7.05 -20.07
N THR A 281 19.74 -6.14 -19.26
CA THR A 281 19.65 -6.20 -17.80
C THR A 281 18.19 -6.04 -17.36
N MET A 282 17.77 -6.85 -16.39
CA MET A 282 16.41 -6.80 -15.82
C MET A 282 16.47 -6.51 -14.33
N THR A 283 15.68 -5.54 -13.87
CA THR A 283 15.55 -5.17 -12.45
C THR A 283 14.11 -5.39 -12.01
N GLY A 284 13.90 -6.24 -10.99
CA GLY A 284 12.58 -6.73 -10.61
C GLY A 284 12.16 -7.98 -11.39
N THR A 285 10.94 -8.45 -11.15
CA THR A 285 10.39 -9.67 -11.77
C THR A 285 8.87 -9.57 -11.84
N ILE A 286 8.27 -10.06 -12.94
CA ILE A 286 6.82 -10.16 -13.11
C ILE A 286 6.29 -11.58 -12.91
N GLY A 287 7.16 -12.54 -12.53
CA GLY A 287 6.71 -13.90 -12.23
C GLY A 287 7.74 -15.01 -12.42
N GLY A 288 8.88 -14.71 -13.07
CA GLY A 288 9.86 -15.72 -13.49
C GLY A 288 9.40 -16.54 -14.70
N GLY A 289 10.33 -17.25 -15.35
CA GLY A 289 10.04 -18.22 -16.41
C GLY A 289 10.05 -17.65 -17.84
N CYS A 290 9.51 -18.41 -18.80
CA CYS A 290 9.51 -18.09 -20.23
C CYS A 290 8.82 -16.75 -20.56
N VAL A 291 7.77 -16.38 -19.81
CA VAL A 291 7.07 -15.09 -19.96
C VAL A 291 8.03 -13.90 -19.85
N GLU A 292 9.04 -13.95 -18.97
CA GLU A 292 10.00 -12.85 -18.83
C GLU A 292 10.93 -12.75 -20.03
N ALA A 293 11.30 -13.87 -20.66
CA ALA A 293 12.14 -13.87 -21.84
C ALA A 293 11.44 -13.22 -23.04
N ASP A 294 10.16 -13.53 -23.26
CA ASP A 294 9.34 -12.95 -24.33
C ASP A 294 9.07 -11.46 -24.11
N ILE A 295 8.78 -11.10 -22.86
CA ILE A 295 8.55 -9.70 -22.49
C ILE A 295 9.84 -8.90 -22.59
N ARG A 296 11.02 -9.48 -22.31
CA ARG A 296 12.31 -8.84 -22.56
C ARG A 296 12.47 -8.49 -24.04
N GLN A 297 12.17 -9.39 -24.97
CA GLN A 297 12.24 -9.09 -26.40
C GLN A 297 11.26 -7.99 -26.81
N THR A 298 10.04 -8.03 -26.27
CA THR A 298 9.04 -6.98 -26.49
C THR A 298 9.55 -5.62 -25.99
N ALA A 299 10.15 -5.57 -24.80
CA ALA A 299 10.72 -4.36 -24.22
C ALA A 299 11.86 -3.79 -25.05
N LEU A 300 12.77 -4.63 -25.54
CA LEU A 300 13.85 -4.20 -26.43
C LEU A 300 13.30 -3.59 -27.74
N SER A 301 12.23 -4.17 -28.30
CA SER A 301 11.55 -3.63 -29.48
C SER A 301 10.82 -2.32 -29.20
N CYS A 302 10.17 -2.19 -28.03
CA CYS A 302 9.54 -0.95 -27.59
C CYS A 302 10.58 0.19 -27.46
N LEU A 303 11.77 -0.13 -26.94
CA LEU A 303 12.89 0.80 -26.84
C LEU A 303 13.40 1.27 -28.21
N ASP A 304 13.55 0.35 -29.17
CA ASP A 304 14.02 0.70 -30.53
C ASP A 304 13.03 1.60 -31.26
N ASN A 305 11.75 1.27 -31.17
CA ASN A 305 10.69 1.97 -31.91
C ASN A 305 10.15 3.19 -31.15
N LYS A 306 10.50 3.35 -29.87
CA LYS A 306 9.92 4.35 -28.95
C LYS A 306 8.40 4.27 -28.87
N GLU A 307 7.87 3.05 -28.85
CA GLU A 307 6.43 2.76 -28.84
C GLU A 307 6.05 1.95 -27.60
N CYS A 308 4.82 2.15 -27.11
CA CYS A 308 4.25 1.33 -26.05
C CYS A 308 3.53 0.11 -26.62
N ARG A 309 3.49 -0.99 -25.87
CA ARG A 309 2.74 -2.20 -26.25
C ARG A 309 1.97 -2.79 -25.07
N LEU A 310 0.78 -3.30 -25.37
CA LEU A 310 0.00 -4.13 -24.46
C LEU A 310 0.06 -5.58 -24.96
N VAL A 311 0.70 -6.44 -24.19
CA VAL A 311 0.88 -7.87 -24.49
C VAL A 311 -0.09 -8.68 -23.64
N LYS A 312 -0.81 -9.60 -24.27
CA LYS A 312 -1.62 -10.59 -23.57
C LYS A 312 -0.86 -11.91 -23.53
N VAL A 313 -0.71 -12.48 -22.34
CA VAL A 313 -0.06 -13.77 -22.12
C VAL A 313 -1.09 -14.72 -21.55
N ASP A 314 -1.26 -15.86 -22.22
CA ASP A 314 -2.18 -16.93 -21.83
C ASP A 314 -1.38 -18.16 -21.37
N MET A 315 -1.46 -18.49 -20.09
CA MET A 315 -0.72 -19.60 -19.48
C MET A 315 -1.63 -20.82 -19.24
N THR A 316 -2.79 -20.89 -19.92
CA THR A 316 -3.79 -21.95 -19.71
C THR A 316 -3.67 -23.13 -20.69
N GLY A 317 -2.79 -23.05 -21.70
CA GLY A 317 -2.64 -24.04 -22.77
C GLY A 317 -1.65 -25.17 -22.48
N GLN A 318 -1.70 -26.24 -23.28
CA GLN A 318 -0.79 -27.41 -23.18
C GLN A 318 0.70 -27.03 -23.35
N GLU A 319 1.02 -26.06 -24.21
CA GLU A 319 2.39 -25.54 -24.38
C GLU A 319 2.95 -24.90 -23.10
N ALA A 320 2.09 -24.41 -22.20
CA ALA A 320 2.50 -23.83 -20.93
C ALA A 320 2.96 -24.89 -19.91
N GLU A 321 2.42 -26.12 -19.99
CA GLU A 321 2.86 -27.25 -19.15
C GLU A 321 4.25 -27.74 -19.56
N ASP A 322 4.53 -27.78 -20.87
CA ASP A 322 5.83 -28.20 -21.43
C ASP A 322 6.96 -27.18 -21.14
N ASP A 323 6.62 -25.89 -21.06
CA ASP A 323 7.55 -24.80 -20.67
C ASP A 323 7.73 -24.65 -19.14
N GLY A 324 7.13 -25.54 -18.35
CA GLY A 324 7.25 -25.56 -16.89
C GLY A 324 6.48 -24.44 -16.18
N MET A 325 5.44 -23.87 -16.80
CA MET A 325 4.59 -22.87 -16.16
C MET A 325 3.58 -23.56 -15.23
N VAL A 326 3.59 -23.18 -13.94
CA VAL A 326 2.69 -23.76 -12.92
C VAL A 326 1.38 -22.95 -12.77
N CYS A 327 1.30 -21.76 -13.37
CA CYS A 327 0.19 -20.82 -13.17
C CYS A 327 -0.80 -20.82 -14.34
N GLY A 328 -2.00 -21.39 -14.17
CA GLY A 328 -3.04 -21.46 -15.22
C GLY A 328 -3.92 -20.22 -15.37
N GLY A 329 -3.35 -19.05 -15.62
CA GLY A 329 -4.10 -17.79 -15.77
C GLY A 329 -3.74 -16.98 -17.00
N ILE A 330 -4.47 -15.89 -17.23
CA ILE A 330 -4.23 -14.93 -18.30
C ILE A 330 -3.82 -13.60 -17.68
N ILE A 331 -2.74 -12.99 -18.17
CA ILE A 331 -2.28 -11.66 -17.74
C ILE A 331 -2.17 -10.73 -18.94
N GLU A 332 -2.39 -9.43 -18.71
CA GLU A 332 -2.05 -8.38 -19.68
C GLU A 332 -0.91 -7.55 -19.10
N ILE A 333 0.11 -7.33 -19.91
CA ILE A 333 1.37 -6.68 -19.54
C ILE A 333 1.54 -5.46 -20.44
N PHE A 334 1.63 -4.29 -19.83
CA PHE A 334 1.92 -3.05 -20.52
C PHE A 334 3.42 -2.76 -20.47
N VAL A 335 4.01 -2.50 -21.62
CA VAL A 335 5.43 -2.21 -21.80
C VAL A 335 5.57 -0.82 -22.39
N GLU A 336 6.31 0.05 -21.71
CA GLU A 336 6.50 1.44 -22.13
C GLU A 336 7.97 1.88 -22.01
N PRO A 337 8.53 2.60 -23.00
CA PRO A 337 9.83 3.25 -22.87
C PRO A 337 9.81 4.31 -21.76
N ILE A 338 10.88 4.36 -20.98
CA ILE A 338 11.10 5.38 -19.95
C ILE A 338 11.75 6.60 -20.62
N ASN A 339 11.10 7.76 -20.49
CA ASN A 339 11.54 9.06 -21.01
C ASN A 339 12.01 10.01 -19.90
#